data_AF-A0A420DMF4-F1
#
_entry.id   AF-A0A420DMF4-F1
#
_cell.length_a   1.000
_cell.length_b   1.000
_cell.length_c   1.000
_cell.angle_alpha   90.00
_cell.angle_beta   90.00
_cell.angle_gamma   90.00
#
_symmetry.space_group_name_H-M   'P 1'
#
loop_
_entity.id
_entity.type
_entity.pdbx_description
1 polymer ?
#
loop_
_entity_poly.entity_id
_entity_poly.type
_entity_poly.pdbx_seq_one_letter_code
_entity_poly.pdbx_strand_id
1 'polypeptide(L)'
;MMVIKNWTAYLTKETSILPLVVFRITFGFLMCFSMFRFMYNGWIEDCYIKPKFHFTYQYFDWVTPFDTLTMYSIVSVCAISALSIGLGVLYRASTIVFFFTFTYLELIEKSWYLNHYYFVSLVAFLLILVPANRRYAIDSKLFPRLKLNTVPNWTTVIFKLQLCTVYVFGGLAKLKADWLLNAQPLKIWLKARTDIPLIGWLFEYDFMPFIFSWSGMLYDLIIPFLLWTKQTRPMAYVLVIIFHVLTYVLFNIGMFPWLMIFGSLIFITHQEWNKILKIFNIKQSNAIQTYSYKTKRLIIPFIFIFFSIQTILPFRHYILTDNVLWTENGFRFAWHVMVMEKNGFTEFTIVDTSSGKQWKEYPKKRLTAIQEKQMSFQPDMIWQYAQFLEKAYKGKGLKNIAIYVNSKVSLNGRMSQTFINPETNLLQLKSADEIYNHILPLVQ
;
A
#
# COMPACT_ATOMS: atom_id res chain seq x y z
N MET A 1 -35.19 4.06 8.67
CA MET A 1 -35.28 5.20 7.70
C MET A 1 -34.67 6.51 8.22
N MET A 2 -34.86 6.90 9.48
CA MET A 2 -34.38 8.20 10.01
C MET A 2 -32.84 8.35 10.02
N VAL A 3 -32.11 7.31 10.43
CA VAL A 3 -30.62 7.29 10.43
C VAL A 3 -30.05 7.48 9.02
N ILE A 4 -30.64 6.83 8.01
CA ILE A 4 -30.20 6.94 6.59
C ILE A 4 -30.44 8.36 6.05
N LYS A 5 -31.56 8.99 6.43
CA LYS A 5 -31.86 10.39 6.05
C LYS A 5 -30.82 11.36 6.64
N ASN A 6 -30.41 11.14 7.89
CA ASN A 6 -29.39 11.97 8.56
C ASN A 6 -28.02 11.85 7.90
N TRP A 7 -27.59 10.62 7.54
CA TRP A 7 -26.34 10.41 6.81
C TRP A 7 -26.34 11.02 5.41
N THR A 8 -27.45 10.84 4.68
CA THR A 8 -27.57 11.43 3.34
C THR A 8 -27.47 12.95 3.41
N ALA A 9 -28.18 13.59 4.35
CA ALA A 9 -28.09 15.04 4.57
C ALA A 9 -26.68 15.49 4.96
N TYR A 10 -25.99 14.74 5.83
CA TYR A 10 -24.61 15.04 6.21
C TYR A 10 -23.62 14.95 5.04
N LEU A 11 -23.78 13.94 4.17
CA LEU A 11 -22.92 13.70 3.02
C LEU A 11 -23.18 14.69 1.87
N THR A 12 -24.42 15.16 1.70
CA THR A 12 -24.77 16.09 0.63
C THR A 12 -24.71 17.56 1.04
N LYS A 13 -24.57 17.86 2.34
CA LYS A 13 -24.37 19.21 2.85
C LYS A 13 -23.22 19.90 2.11
N GLU A 14 -23.43 21.15 1.71
CA GLU A 14 -22.39 21.95 1.09
C GLU A 14 -21.29 22.31 2.09
N THR A 15 -20.04 22.11 1.68
CA THR A 15 -18.83 22.48 2.42
C THR A 15 -17.85 23.17 1.48
N SER A 16 -16.90 23.92 2.02
CA SER A 16 -15.86 24.57 1.21
C SER A 16 -15.03 23.54 0.45
N ILE A 17 -14.73 23.83 -0.82
CA ILE A 17 -13.90 22.97 -1.68
C ILE A 17 -12.41 23.01 -1.30
N LEU A 18 -11.97 23.98 -0.50
CA LEU A 18 -10.55 24.24 -0.25
C LEU A 18 -9.77 23.00 0.26
N PRO A 19 -10.24 22.21 1.24
CA PRO A 19 -9.51 21.01 1.69
C PRO A 19 -9.31 19.98 0.57
N LEU A 20 -10.32 19.79 -0.29
CA LEU A 20 -10.23 18.88 -1.43
C LEU A 20 -9.18 19.36 -2.44
N VAL A 21 -9.12 20.67 -2.68
CA VAL A 21 -8.15 21.25 -3.61
C VAL A 21 -6.72 21.11 -3.10
N VAL A 22 -6.50 21.37 -1.80
CA VAL A 22 -5.18 21.18 -1.17
C VAL A 22 -4.76 19.72 -1.31
N PHE A 23 -5.65 18.78 -0.96
CA PHE A 23 -5.37 17.34 -1.10
C PHE A 23 -5.00 16.93 -2.53
N ARG A 24 -5.73 17.43 -3.54
CA ARG A 24 -5.40 17.19 -4.95
C ARG A 24 -4.01 17.73 -5.32
N ILE A 25 -3.70 18.97 -4.92
CA ILE A 25 -2.39 19.59 -5.18
C ILE A 25 -1.28 18.74 -4.60
N THR A 26 -1.37 18.44 -3.30
CA THR A 26 -0.33 17.71 -2.59
C THR A 26 -0.19 16.28 -3.12
N PHE A 27 -1.29 15.59 -3.39
CA PHE A 27 -1.26 14.26 -3.98
C PHE A 27 -0.56 14.26 -5.35
N GLY A 28 -0.98 15.15 -6.26
CA GLY A 28 -0.42 15.20 -7.62
C GLY A 28 1.09 15.48 -7.63
N PHE A 29 1.55 16.47 -6.87
CA PHE A 29 2.97 16.78 -6.78
C PHE A 29 3.79 15.69 -6.08
N LEU A 30 3.26 15.11 -5.00
CA LEU A 30 3.94 14.04 -4.28
C LEU A 30 4.08 12.78 -5.14
N MET A 31 3.05 12.42 -5.90
CA MET A 31 3.11 11.28 -6.81
C MET A 31 4.01 11.54 -8.00
N CYS A 32 4.03 12.77 -8.52
CA CYS A 32 4.98 13.15 -9.56
C CYS A 32 6.44 13.00 -9.09
N PHE A 33 6.75 13.52 -7.89
CA PHE A 33 8.05 13.32 -7.25
C PHE A 33 8.38 11.83 -7.05
N SER A 34 7.40 11.03 -6.61
CA SER A 34 7.59 9.59 -6.45
C SER A 34 7.97 8.90 -7.76
N MET A 35 7.36 9.27 -8.89
CA MET A 35 7.68 8.70 -10.20
C MET A 35 9.06 9.13 -10.69
N PHE A 36 9.46 10.39 -10.46
CA PHE A 36 10.83 10.83 -10.73
C PHE A 36 11.85 10.09 -9.87
N ARG A 37 11.56 9.89 -8.57
CA ARG A 37 12.40 9.09 -7.68
C ARG A 37 12.54 7.64 -8.17
N PHE A 38 11.45 7.05 -8.65
CA PHE A 38 11.43 5.69 -9.19
C PHE A 38 12.35 5.57 -10.42
N MET A 39 12.28 6.54 -11.34
CA MET A 39 13.18 6.63 -12.50
C MET A 39 14.63 6.85 -12.09
N TYR A 40 14.89 7.82 -11.19
CA TYR A 40 16.23 8.18 -10.75
C TYR A 40 16.99 7.03 -10.08
N ASN A 41 16.29 6.17 -9.35
CA ASN A 41 16.88 5.02 -8.67
C ASN A 41 17.09 3.79 -9.60
N GLY A 42 16.79 3.89 -10.90
CA GLY A 42 16.91 2.76 -11.83
C GLY A 42 15.91 1.62 -11.58
N TRP A 43 14.78 1.92 -10.92
CA TRP A 43 13.81 0.90 -10.55
C TRP A 43 12.93 0.44 -11.70
N ILE A 44 12.90 1.14 -12.84
CA ILE A 44 12.25 0.63 -14.05
C ILE A 44 12.96 -0.64 -14.51
N GLU A 45 14.29 -0.58 -14.54
CA GLU A 45 15.15 -1.66 -14.97
C GLU A 45 15.13 -2.81 -13.99
N ASP A 46 15.29 -2.50 -12.70
CA ASP A 46 15.34 -3.52 -11.65
C ASP A 46 14.00 -4.24 -11.44
N CYS A 47 12.87 -3.53 -11.63
CA CYS A 47 11.54 -4.08 -11.40
C CYS A 47 10.94 -4.73 -12.66
N TYR A 48 11.14 -4.15 -13.86
CA TYR A 48 10.37 -4.52 -15.05
C TYR A 48 11.18 -5.08 -16.22
N ILE A 49 12.48 -4.74 -16.34
CA ILE A 49 13.26 -5.08 -17.54
C ILE A 49 14.25 -6.23 -17.27
N LYS A 50 15.03 -6.15 -16.19
CA LYS A 50 16.05 -7.15 -15.84
C LYS A 50 15.47 -8.49 -15.37
N PRO A 51 14.35 -8.55 -14.63
CA PRO A 51 13.80 -9.83 -14.20
C PRO A 51 13.39 -10.71 -15.40
N LYS A 52 13.74 -11.99 -15.34
CA LYS A 52 13.39 -12.98 -16.39
C LYS A 52 12.03 -13.63 -16.17
N PHE A 53 11.43 -13.39 -15.01
CA PHE A 53 10.20 -13.96 -14.53
C PHE A 53 9.58 -12.93 -13.59
N HIS A 54 8.25 -12.80 -13.60
CA HIS A 54 7.52 -11.92 -12.70
C HIS A 54 6.53 -12.71 -11.84
N PHE A 55 6.51 -12.41 -10.55
CA PHE A 55 5.48 -12.97 -9.66
C PHE A 55 4.20 -12.16 -9.83
N THR A 56 3.12 -12.82 -10.25
CA THR A 56 1.85 -12.15 -10.59
C THR A 56 0.80 -12.34 -9.52
N TYR A 57 -0.08 -11.36 -9.33
CA TYR A 57 -1.22 -11.51 -8.42
C TYR A 57 -2.20 -12.55 -8.97
N GLN A 58 -2.92 -13.23 -8.08
CA GLN A 58 -3.98 -14.15 -8.47
C GLN A 58 -4.99 -13.39 -9.35
N TYR A 59 -5.36 -13.97 -10.50
CA TYR A 59 -6.23 -13.38 -11.54
C TYR A 59 -5.61 -12.24 -12.39
N PHE A 60 -4.32 -11.92 -12.19
CA PHE A 60 -3.58 -10.91 -12.95
C PHE A 60 -2.31 -11.48 -13.60
N ASP A 61 -2.29 -12.77 -13.90
CA ASP A 61 -1.19 -13.44 -14.59
C ASP A 61 -0.97 -12.94 -16.03
N TRP A 62 -2.00 -12.35 -16.64
CA TRP A 62 -1.94 -11.70 -17.94
C TRP A 62 -1.27 -10.30 -17.90
N VAL A 63 -1.07 -9.70 -16.73
CA VAL A 63 -0.39 -8.40 -16.59
C VAL A 63 1.11 -8.64 -16.61
N THR A 64 1.75 -8.27 -17.72
CA THR A 64 3.18 -8.47 -17.95
C THR A 64 3.84 -7.16 -18.39
N PRO A 65 5.14 -6.96 -18.17
CA PRO A 65 5.83 -5.76 -18.62
C PRO A 65 5.88 -5.70 -20.15
N PHE A 66 5.85 -4.49 -20.69
CA PHE A 66 6.13 -4.24 -22.11
C PHE A 66 7.65 -4.17 -22.38
N ASP A 67 8.03 -3.91 -23.63
CA ASP A 67 9.41 -3.63 -23.98
C ASP A 67 9.95 -2.39 -23.24
N THR A 68 11.27 -2.28 -23.20
CA THR A 68 11.99 -1.23 -22.46
C THR A 68 11.48 0.17 -22.77
N LEU A 69 11.34 0.54 -24.05
CA LEU A 69 10.92 1.89 -24.43
C LEU A 69 9.50 2.18 -23.97
N THR A 70 8.60 1.21 -24.12
CA THR A 70 7.21 1.33 -23.66
C THR A 70 7.15 1.45 -22.14
N MET A 71 7.99 0.73 -21.38
CA MET A 71 8.02 0.86 -19.92
C MET A 71 8.44 2.24 -19.44
N TYR A 72 9.50 2.84 -20.01
CA TYR A 72 9.86 4.23 -19.70
C TYR A 72 8.74 5.21 -20.09
N SER A 73 8.07 4.95 -21.20
CA SER A 73 6.94 5.78 -21.66
C SER A 73 5.77 5.73 -20.69
N ILE A 74 5.41 4.54 -20.20
CA ILE A 74 4.33 4.36 -19.21
C ILE A 74 4.65 5.09 -17.90
N VAL A 75 5.88 4.96 -17.38
CA VAL A 75 6.28 5.66 -16.14
C VAL A 75 6.31 7.17 -16.35
N SER A 76 6.76 7.64 -17.51
CA SER A 76 6.75 9.07 -17.87
C SER A 76 5.32 9.63 -17.98
N VAL A 77 4.41 8.89 -18.63
CA VAL A 77 2.99 9.25 -18.73
C VAL A 77 2.35 9.28 -17.34
N CYS A 78 2.72 8.33 -16.46
CA CYS A 78 2.28 8.32 -15.07
C CYS A 78 2.74 9.59 -14.33
N ALA A 79 4.02 9.96 -14.45
CA ALA A 79 4.59 11.17 -13.83
C ALA A 79 3.94 12.47 -14.34
N ILE A 80 3.75 12.60 -15.65
CA ILE A 80 3.10 13.75 -16.29
C ILE A 80 1.63 13.84 -15.86
N SER A 81 0.94 12.71 -15.78
CA SER A 81 -0.45 12.65 -15.31
C SER A 81 -0.55 13.08 -13.86
N ALA A 82 0.37 12.65 -12.99
CA ALA A 82 0.43 13.10 -11.59
C ALA A 82 0.66 14.61 -11.47
N LEU A 83 1.59 15.17 -12.24
CA LEU A 83 1.82 16.62 -12.32
C LEU A 83 0.54 17.35 -12.77
N SER A 84 -0.12 16.83 -13.81
CA SER A 84 -1.36 17.38 -14.35
C SER A 84 -2.50 17.35 -13.34
N ILE A 85 -2.58 16.34 -12.47
CA ILE A 85 -3.52 16.31 -11.33
C ILE A 85 -3.24 17.47 -10.37
N GLY A 86 -1.96 17.64 -9.98
CA GLY A 86 -1.53 18.69 -9.06
C GLY A 86 -1.82 20.10 -9.59
N LEU A 87 -1.54 20.34 -10.88
CA LEU A 87 -1.85 21.59 -11.58
C LEU A 87 -3.35 21.73 -11.93
N GLY A 88 -4.05 20.61 -12.08
CA GLY A 88 -5.46 20.54 -12.44
C GLY A 88 -5.67 20.89 -13.90
N VAL A 89 -4.86 20.29 -14.76
CA VAL A 89 -4.95 20.32 -16.22
C VAL A 89 -5.65 19.04 -16.66
N LEU A 90 -6.73 19.15 -17.45
CA LEU A 90 -7.51 18.01 -17.93
C LEU A 90 -7.82 17.02 -16.81
N TYR A 91 -8.15 17.54 -15.62
CA TYR A 91 -8.01 16.82 -14.35
C TYR A 91 -8.61 15.42 -14.35
N ARG A 92 -9.81 15.25 -14.90
CA ARG A 92 -10.47 13.94 -14.95
C ARG A 92 -9.71 12.96 -15.85
N ALA A 93 -9.30 13.39 -17.04
CA ALA A 93 -8.52 12.56 -17.95
C ALA A 93 -7.17 12.19 -17.33
N SER A 94 -6.44 13.17 -16.78
CA SER A 94 -5.15 12.93 -16.11
C SER A 94 -5.29 12.00 -14.91
N THR A 95 -6.35 12.11 -14.12
CA THR A 95 -6.59 11.20 -12.99
C THR A 95 -6.89 9.78 -13.46
N ILE A 96 -7.67 9.61 -14.54
CA ILE A 96 -7.96 8.30 -15.13
C ILE A 96 -6.67 7.67 -15.67
N VAL A 97 -5.87 8.42 -16.44
CA VAL A 97 -4.59 7.93 -16.98
C VAL A 97 -3.64 7.56 -15.85
N PHE A 98 -3.51 8.41 -14.83
CA PHE A 98 -2.70 8.11 -13.65
C PHE A 98 -3.17 6.83 -12.95
N PHE A 99 -4.47 6.68 -12.71
CA PHE A 99 -5.02 5.49 -12.06
C PHE A 99 -4.66 4.21 -12.81
N PHE A 100 -4.87 4.17 -14.13
CA PHE A 100 -4.57 2.98 -14.92
C PHE A 100 -3.07 2.70 -15.05
N THR A 101 -2.26 3.73 -15.33
CA THR A 101 -0.81 3.56 -15.46
C THR A 101 -0.16 3.16 -14.13
N PHE A 102 -0.50 3.84 -13.04
CA PHE A 102 0.03 3.50 -11.71
C PHE A 102 -0.41 2.10 -11.27
N THR A 103 -1.69 1.77 -11.41
CA THR A 103 -2.20 0.43 -11.02
C THR A 103 -1.62 -0.68 -11.89
N TYR A 104 -1.40 -0.43 -13.19
CA TYR A 104 -0.70 -1.37 -14.06
C TYR A 104 0.72 -1.65 -13.56
N LEU A 105 1.51 -0.61 -13.27
CA LEU A 105 2.88 -0.74 -12.77
C LEU A 105 2.97 -1.58 -11.48
N GLU A 106 1.97 -1.46 -10.60
CA GLU A 106 1.89 -2.24 -9.36
C GLU A 106 1.50 -3.71 -9.58
N LEU A 107 0.68 -4.00 -10.59
CA LEU A 107 0.18 -5.34 -10.86
C LEU A 107 1.18 -6.25 -11.57
N ILE A 108 2.21 -5.69 -12.21
CA ILE A 108 3.25 -6.44 -12.94
C ILE A 108 4.07 -7.33 -12.00
N GLU A 109 4.50 -6.81 -10.85
CA GLU A 109 5.52 -7.46 -10.01
C GLU A 109 5.13 -7.46 -8.52
N LYS A 110 4.68 -8.61 -8.04
CA LYS A 110 4.25 -8.83 -6.65
C LYS A 110 5.38 -8.73 -5.63
N SER A 111 6.62 -9.06 -6.00
CA SER A 111 7.75 -8.99 -5.04
C SER A 111 8.09 -7.55 -4.60
N TRP A 112 7.56 -6.54 -5.27
CA TRP A 112 7.71 -5.14 -4.88
C TRP A 112 6.48 -4.56 -4.17
N TYR A 113 5.50 -5.42 -3.81
CA TYR A 113 4.26 -4.99 -3.18
C TYR A 113 4.48 -4.20 -1.89
N LEU A 114 3.83 -3.03 -1.80
CA LEU A 114 3.71 -2.25 -0.58
C LEU A 114 2.27 -1.75 -0.41
N ASN A 115 1.73 -1.82 0.81
CA ASN A 115 0.37 -1.36 1.12
C ASN A 115 0.11 0.10 0.66
N HIS A 116 1.13 0.97 0.69
CA HIS A 116 0.95 2.37 0.34
C HIS A 116 0.79 2.61 -1.17
N TYR A 117 1.27 1.70 -2.02
CA TYR A 117 0.98 1.78 -3.45
C TYR A 117 -0.46 1.38 -3.74
N TYR A 118 -0.97 0.36 -3.06
CA TYR A 118 -2.41 0.05 -3.09
C TYR A 118 -3.27 1.25 -2.66
N PHE A 119 -2.87 1.94 -1.58
CA PHE A 119 -3.52 3.19 -1.16
C PHE A 119 -3.54 4.26 -2.26
N VAL A 120 -2.44 4.46 -2.97
CA VAL A 120 -2.36 5.44 -4.08
C VAL A 120 -3.35 5.09 -5.18
N SER A 121 -3.45 3.82 -5.61
CA SER A 121 -4.45 3.39 -6.60
C SER A 121 -5.87 3.68 -6.14
N LEU A 122 -6.20 3.41 -4.86
CA LEU A 122 -7.52 3.72 -4.31
C LEU A 122 -7.81 5.23 -4.28
N VAL A 123 -6.85 6.04 -3.85
CA VAL A 123 -7.00 7.50 -3.82
C VAL A 123 -7.15 8.07 -5.23
N ALA A 124 -6.35 7.60 -6.19
CA ALA A 124 -6.47 7.98 -7.60
C ALA A 124 -7.86 7.64 -8.15
N PHE A 125 -8.36 6.44 -7.86
CA PHE A 125 -9.71 6.03 -8.23
C PHE A 125 -10.79 6.94 -7.62
N LEU A 126 -10.70 7.25 -6.33
CA LEU A 126 -11.63 8.17 -5.66
C LEU A 126 -11.54 9.61 -6.22
N LEU A 127 -10.35 10.07 -6.62
CA LEU A 127 -10.15 11.38 -7.25
C LEU A 127 -10.92 11.52 -8.57
N ILE A 128 -11.10 10.44 -9.34
CA ILE A 128 -11.89 10.46 -10.59
C ILE A 128 -13.34 10.93 -10.31
N LEU A 129 -13.88 10.59 -9.14
CA LEU A 129 -15.28 10.81 -8.78
C LEU A 129 -15.56 12.26 -8.32
N VAL A 130 -14.55 12.97 -7.84
CA VAL A 130 -14.72 14.27 -7.17
C VAL A 130 -14.34 15.44 -8.08
N PRO A 131 -14.98 16.62 -7.92
CA PRO A 131 -14.72 17.77 -8.77
C PRO A 131 -13.57 18.64 -8.23
N ALA A 132 -12.38 18.07 -8.00
CA ALA A 132 -11.28 18.78 -7.34
C ALA A 132 -10.60 19.86 -8.21
N ASN A 133 -10.89 19.92 -9.51
CA ASN A 133 -10.37 20.92 -10.44
C ASN A 133 -11.21 22.20 -10.51
N ARG A 134 -12.26 22.32 -9.71
CA ARG A 134 -13.20 23.46 -9.76
C ARG A 134 -12.67 24.71 -9.06
N ARG A 135 -11.47 24.66 -8.46
CA ARG A 135 -10.80 25.84 -7.88
C ARG A 135 -9.29 25.61 -7.80
N TYR A 136 -8.51 26.69 -7.88
CA TYR A 136 -7.03 26.69 -7.90
C TYR A 136 -6.42 25.64 -8.86
N ALA A 137 -7.04 25.50 -10.03
CA ALA A 137 -6.65 24.59 -11.09
C ALA A 137 -6.59 25.34 -12.42
N ILE A 138 -5.71 24.91 -13.32
CA ILE A 138 -5.60 25.48 -14.68
C ILE A 138 -6.94 25.35 -15.42
N ASP A 139 -7.63 24.20 -15.31
CA ASP A 139 -8.99 24.01 -15.86
C ASP A 139 -9.95 25.13 -15.43
N SER A 140 -10.01 25.45 -14.13
CA SER A 140 -10.90 26.50 -13.60
C SER A 140 -10.47 27.92 -13.96
N LYS A 141 -9.19 28.12 -14.30
CA LYS A 141 -8.66 29.39 -14.78
C LYS A 141 -9.05 29.62 -16.24
N LEU A 142 -8.91 28.58 -17.07
CA LEU A 142 -9.26 28.62 -18.50
C LEU A 142 -10.77 28.62 -18.74
N PHE A 143 -11.53 27.90 -17.90
CA PHE A 143 -12.99 27.80 -18.01
C PHE A 143 -13.66 28.30 -16.73
N PRO A 144 -13.91 29.62 -16.60
CA PRO A 144 -14.48 30.22 -15.39
C PRO A 144 -15.83 29.62 -14.95
N ARG A 145 -16.63 29.08 -15.89
CA ARG A 145 -17.89 28.36 -15.60
C ARG A 145 -17.70 27.13 -14.73
N LEU A 146 -16.48 26.59 -14.63
CA LEU A 146 -16.16 25.48 -13.76
C LEU A 146 -15.98 25.92 -12.30
N LYS A 147 -15.82 27.21 -11.99
CA LYS A 147 -15.45 27.65 -10.63
C LYS A 147 -16.53 27.34 -9.60
N LEU A 148 -16.14 26.71 -8.49
CA LEU A 148 -17.01 26.47 -7.34
C LEU A 148 -16.32 26.91 -6.04
N ASN A 149 -17.10 27.44 -5.09
CA ASN A 149 -16.63 27.68 -3.73
C ASN A 149 -16.98 26.52 -2.78
N THR A 150 -18.12 25.88 -3.02
CA THR A 150 -18.63 24.77 -2.21
C THR A 150 -18.82 23.51 -3.05
N VAL A 151 -18.73 22.36 -2.37
CA VAL A 151 -18.99 21.01 -2.89
C VAL A 151 -19.73 20.20 -1.83
N PRO A 152 -20.46 19.15 -2.19
CA PRO A 152 -21.03 18.22 -1.23
C PRO A 152 -19.96 17.59 -0.34
N ASN A 153 -20.25 17.45 0.96
CA ASN A 153 -19.32 17.01 1.98
C ASN A 153 -18.68 15.63 1.70
N TRP A 154 -19.42 14.72 1.06
CA TRP A 154 -18.91 13.39 0.69
C TRP A 154 -17.60 13.44 -0.08
N THR A 155 -17.39 14.49 -0.90
CA THR A 155 -16.18 14.66 -1.73
C THR A 155 -14.90 14.77 -0.91
N THR A 156 -14.99 15.20 0.36
CA THR A 156 -13.85 15.22 1.30
C THR A 156 -13.89 14.03 2.24
N VAL A 157 -15.08 13.60 2.65
CA VAL A 157 -15.28 12.50 3.61
C VAL A 157 -14.70 11.19 3.08
N ILE A 158 -14.81 10.87 1.79
CA ILE A 158 -14.26 9.63 1.23
C ILE A 158 -12.74 9.50 1.45
N PHE A 159 -11.97 10.59 1.32
CA PHE A 159 -10.53 10.54 1.53
C PHE A 159 -10.18 10.45 3.01
N LYS A 160 -10.95 11.11 3.87
CA LYS A 160 -10.82 10.95 5.33
C LYS A 160 -11.07 9.50 5.73
N LEU A 161 -12.16 8.90 5.24
CA LEU A 161 -12.49 7.49 5.50
C LEU A 161 -11.38 6.57 5.00
N GLN A 162 -10.85 6.77 3.79
CA GLN A 162 -9.76 5.96 3.27
C GLN A 162 -8.49 6.03 4.15
N LEU A 163 -8.13 7.22 4.64
CA LEU A 163 -7.02 7.38 5.60
C LEU A 163 -7.33 6.71 6.94
N CYS A 164 -8.57 6.87 7.45
CA CYS A 164 -9.01 6.20 8.67
C CYS A 164 -8.91 4.68 8.54
N THR A 165 -9.32 4.10 7.41
CA THR A 165 -9.21 2.67 7.12
C THR A 165 -7.77 2.19 7.27
N VAL A 166 -6.80 2.88 6.65
CA VAL A 166 -5.38 2.50 6.73
C VAL A 166 -4.88 2.52 8.17
N TYR A 167 -5.17 3.59 8.92
CA TYR A 167 -4.74 3.71 10.33
C TYR A 167 -5.39 2.66 11.22
N VAL A 168 -6.72 2.50 11.15
CA VAL A 168 -7.44 1.56 12.01
C VAL A 168 -6.96 0.14 11.75
N PHE A 169 -6.85 -0.31 10.49
CA PHE A 169 -6.37 -1.65 10.19
C PHE A 169 -4.88 -1.83 10.49
N GLY A 170 -4.07 -0.78 10.33
CA GLY A 170 -2.67 -0.77 10.77
C GLY A 170 -2.52 -0.96 12.29
N GLY A 171 -3.42 -0.37 13.07
CA GLY A 171 -3.49 -0.53 14.53
C GLY A 171 -4.06 -1.88 14.95
N LEU A 172 -5.12 -2.36 14.29
CA LEU A 172 -5.69 -3.69 14.54
C LEU A 172 -4.67 -4.81 14.26
N ALA A 173 -3.86 -4.66 13.20
CA ALA A 173 -2.80 -5.61 12.88
C ALA A 173 -1.73 -5.72 13.99
N LYS A 174 -1.57 -4.66 14.80
CA LYS A 174 -0.67 -4.59 15.96
C LYS A 174 -1.27 -5.18 17.24
N LEU A 175 -2.55 -5.54 17.26
CA LEU A 175 -3.19 -6.23 18.39
C LEU A 175 -2.86 -7.73 18.37
N LYS A 176 -1.57 -8.05 18.46
CA LYS A 176 -1.04 -9.43 18.49
C LYS A 176 0.00 -9.55 19.58
N ALA A 177 0.13 -10.77 20.15
CA ALA A 177 1.06 -11.05 21.23
C ALA A 177 2.52 -10.70 20.86
N ASP A 178 2.94 -11.02 19.64
CA ASP A 178 4.28 -10.66 19.14
C ASP A 178 4.56 -9.17 19.25
N TRP A 179 3.62 -8.34 18.83
CA TRP A 179 3.77 -6.90 18.88
C TRP A 179 3.69 -6.39 20.33
N LEU A 180 2.60 -6.65 21.05
CA LEU A 180 2.33 -6.01 22.35
C LEU A 180 3.12 -6.61 23.52
N LEU A 181 3.23 -7.93 23.56
CA LEU A 181 3.78 -8.66 24.71
C LEU A 181 5.24 -9.05 24.49
N ASN A 182 5.66 -9.24 23.24
CA ASN A 182 7.05 -9.57 22.93
C ASN A 182 7.85 -8.38 22.37
N ALA A 183 7.18 -7.28 22.00
CA ALA A 183 7.76 -6.13 21.31
C ALA A 183 8.54 -6.54 20.05
N GLN A 184 8.10 -7.60 19.38
CA GLN A 184 8.65 -8.05 18.11
C GLN A 184 7.79 -7.55 16.95
N PRO A 185 8.41 -7.17 15.83
CA PRO A 185 9.86 -7.17 15.56
C PRO A 185 10.61 -5.92 16.04
N LEU A 186 9.98 -5.00 16.77
CA LEU A 186 10.59 -3.74 17.20
C LEU A 186 11.90 -3.93 17.98
N LYS A 187 12.02 -4.98 18.80
CA LYS A 187 13.29 -5.31 19.49
C LYS A 187 14.44 -5.52 18.51
N ILE A 188 14.19 -6.23 17.40
CA ILE A 188 15.21 -6.47 16.37
C ILE A 188 15.55 -5.16 15.67
N TRP A 189 14.53 -4.41 15.26
CA TRP A 189 14.73 -3.20 14.45
C TRP A 189 15.37 -2.05 15.22
N LEU A 190 14.91 -1.78 16.45
CA LEU A 190 15.40 -0.64 17.24
C LEU A 190 16.82 -0.90 17.77
N LYS A 191 17.12 -2.12 18.21
CA LYS A 191 18.49 -2.48 18.66
C LYS A 191 19.53 -2.40 17.53
N ALA A 192 19.09 -2.51 16.28
CA ALA A 192 19.95 -2.31 15.12
C ALA A 192 20.14 -0.83 14.72
N ARG A 193 19.59 0.12 15.50
CA ARG A 193 19.51 1.56 15.18
C ARG A 193 19.98 2.45 16.33
N THR A 194 20.86 1.95 17.20
CA THR A 194 21.41 2.72 18.33
C THR A 194 22.33 3.86 17.90
N ASP A 195 22.74 3.89 16.64
CA ASP A 195 23.60 4.90 16.01
C ASP A 195 22.87 6.17 15.54
N ILE A 196 21.53 6.21 15.62
CA ILE A 196 20.75 7.36 15.15
C ILE A 196 21.00 8.59 16.03
N PRO A 197 21.37 9.76 15.46
CA PRO A 197 21.54 10.99 16.22
C PRO A 197 20.31 11.35 17.07
N LEU A 198 20.53 11.91 18.25
CA LEU A 198 19.54 12.39 19.23
C LEU A 198 18.70 11.30 19.94
N ILE A 199 18.34 10.20 19.27
CA ILE A 199 17.41 9.20 19.82
C ILE A 199 17.99 7.78 19.91
N GLY A 200 19.09 7.47 19.24
CA GLY A 200 19.66 6.12 19.16
C GLY A 200 19.99 5.51 20.53
N TRP A 201 20.51 6.33 21.46
CA TRP A 201 20.80 5.93 22.85
C TRP A 201 19.56 5.41 23.61
N LEU A 202 18.35 5.83 23.23
CA LEU A 202 17.12 5.31 23.84
C LEU A 202 16.90 3.83 23.50
N PHE A 203 17.41 3.36 22.37
CA PHE A 203 17.20 1.99 21.90
C PHE A 203 18.16 0.97 22.54
N GLU A 204 19.13 1.44 23.34
CA GLU A 204 19.95 0.57 24.19
C GLU A 204 19.15 -0.01 25.35
N TYR A 205 18.07 0.66 25.79
CA TYR A 205 17.22 0.19 26.87
C TYR A 205 16.23 -0.89 26.40
N ASP A 206 16.23 -2.04 27.06
CA ASP A 206 15.37 -3.19 26.72
C ASP A 206 13.86 -2.91 26.81
N PHE A 207 13.43 -1.91 27.59
CA PHE A 207 12.03 -1.52 27.70
C PHE A 207 11.56 -0.59 26.57
N MET A 208 12.48 0.04 25.82
CA MET A 208 12.12 1.01 24.79
C MET A 208 11.30 0.41 23.63
N PRO A 209 11.62 -0.80 23.12
CA PRO A 209 10.78 -1.46 22.12
C PRO A 209 9.33 -1.68 22.57
N PHE A 210 9.08 -1.88 23.87
CA PHE A 210 7.72 -2.02 24.40
C PHE A 210 6.98 -0.69 24.37
N ILE A 211 7.63 0.40 24.77
CA ILE A 211 7.04 1.74 24.67
C ILE A 211 6.65 2.01 23.21
N PHE A 212 7.57 1.80 22.26
CA PHE A 212 7.30 1.98 20.83
C PHE A 212 6.17 1.09 20.31
N SER A 213 6.09 -0.16 20.79
CA SER A 213 5.04 -1.10 20.43
C SER A 213 3.65 -0.58 20.84
N TRP A 214 3.48 -0.28 22.13
CA TRP A 214 2.21 0.18 22.66
C TRP A 214 1.83 1.57 22.11
N SER A 215 2.80 2.49 22.04
CA SER A 215 2.58 3.81 21.45
C SER A 215 2.21 3.73 19.97
N GLY A 216 2.87 2.87 19.18
CA GLY A 216 2.54 2.68 17.77
C GLY A 216 1.14 2.12 17.54
N MET A 217 0.73 1.14 18.34
CA MET A 217 -0.62 0.57 18.28
C MET A 217 -1.68 1.60 18.70
N LEU A 218 -1.50 2.27 19.83
CA LEU A 218 -2.44 3.28 20.34
C LEU A 218 -2.55 4.46 19.38
N TYR A 219 -1.42 4.92 18.84
CA TYR A 219 -1.39 6.00 17.86
C TYR A 219 -2.26 5.64 16.64
N ASP A 220 -2.03 4.48 16.02
CA ASP A 220 -2.77 4.06 14.82
C ASP A 220 -4.29 3.96 15.07
N LEU A 221 -4.71 3.45 16.24
CA LEU A 221 -6.13 3.34 16.58
C LEU A 221 -6.79 4.67 16.93
N ILE A 222 -6.06 5.61 17.54
CA ILE A 222 -6.62 6.84 18.11
C ILE A 222 -6.53 8.02 17.14
N ILE A 223 -5.46 8.11 16.33
CA ILE A 223 -5.20 9.27 15.49
C ILE A 223 -6.36 9.65 14.54
N PRO A 224 -7.14 8.70 13.95
CA PRO A 224 -8.26 9.07 13.09
C PRO A 224 -9.33 9.88 13.83
N PHE A 225 -9.62 9.51 15.08
CA PHE A 225 -10.62 10.18 15.92
C PHE A 225 -10.14 11.57 16.36
N LEU A 226 -8.85 11.71 16.67
CA LEU A 226 -8.25 12.99 17.06
C LEU A 226 -8.18 13.97 15.88
N LEU A 227 -7.90 13.48 14.67
CA LEU A 227 -7.93 14.30 13.45
C LEU A 227 -9.35 14.73 13.08
N TRP A 228 -10.35 13.87 13.30
CA TRP A 228 -11.75 14.19 13.03
C TRP A 228 -12.26 15.30 13.95
N THR A 229 -11.88 15.24 15.22
CA THR A 229 -12.35 16.14 16.29
C THR A 229 -11.68 17.51 16.22
N LYS A 230 -12.48 18.59 16.13
CA LYS A 230 -11.99 19.96 15.89
C LYS A 230 -11.00 20.44 16.95
N GLN A 231 -11.25 20.11 18.22
CA GLN A 231 -10.48 20.58 19.37
C GLN A 231 -9.09 19.94 19.40
N THR A 232 -8.98 18.65 19.09
CA THR A 232 -7.72 17.90 19.15
C THR A 232 -6.93 17.93 17.86
N ARG A 233 -7.56 18.30 16.73
CA ARG A 233 -6.95 18.22 15.39
C ARG A 233 -5.58 18.91 15.25
N PRO A 234 -5.33 20.13 15.78
CA PRO A 234 -4.01 20.75 15.64
C PRO A 234 -2.92 19.91 16.29
N MET A 235 -3.15 19.43 17.52
CA MET A 235 -2.25 18.51 18.22
C MET A 235 -2.12 17.19 17.47
N ALA A 236 -3.23 16.63 16.99
CA ALA A 236 -3.23 15.40 16.20
C ALA A 236 -2.37 15.52 14.94
N TYR A 237 -2.43 16.65 14.23
CA TYR A 237 -1.61 16.85 13.04
C TYR A 237 -0.12 16.96 13.37
N VAL A 238 0.25 17.57 14.51
CA VAL A 238 1.63 17.55 15.01
C VAL A 238 2.08 16.11 15.30
N LEU A 239 1.24 15.30 15.95
CA LEU A 239 1.52 13.89 16.19
C LEU A 239 1.68 13.10 14.88
N VAL A 240 0.88 13.40 13.84
CA VAL A 240 1.04 12.81 12.50
C VAL A 240 2.43 13.09 11.94
N ILE A 241 2.91 14.34 12.03
CA ILE A 241 4.25 14.69 11.55
C ILE A 241 5.31 13.94 12.35
N ILE A 242 5.25 14.00 13.68
CA ILE A 242 6.25 13.36 14.55
C ILE A 242 6.32 11.85 14.28
N PHE A 243 5.17 11.18 14.26
CA PHE A 243 5.12 9.73 14.07
C PHE A 243 5.66 9.31 12.70
N HIS A 244 5.26 10.00 11.63
CA HIS A 244 5.68 9.64 10.28
C HIS A 244 7.13 10.02 9.99
N VAL A 245 7.65 11.12 10.55
CA VAL A 245 9.08 11.43 10.49
C VAL A 245 9.90 10.41 11.26
N LEU A 246 9.46 10.03 12.47
CA LEU A 246 10.14 9.03 13.28
C LEU A 246 10.16 7.67 12.57
N THR A 247 9.04 7.24 12.01
CA THR A 247 9.00 5.98 11.23
C THR A 247 9.81 6.05 9.94
N TYR A 248 9.89 7.20 9.27
CA TYR A 248 10.78 7.38 8.11
C TYR A 248 12.26 7.24 8.48
N VAL A 249 12.67 7.83 9.62
CA VAL A 249 14.05 7.78 10.12
C VAL A 249 14.41 6.36 10.57
N LEU A 250 13.50 5.67 11.26
CA LEU A 250 13.76 4.33 11.80
C LEU A 250 13.62 3.23 10.75
N PHE A 251 12.66 3.37 9.85
CA PHE A 251 12.23 2.31 8.95
C PHE A 251 12.28 2.77 7.50
N ASN A 252 12.88 1.94 6.63
CA ASN A 252 12.93 2.22 5.20
C ASN A 252 11.60 1.86 4.51
N ILE A 253 10.57 2.70 4.71
CA ILE A 253 9.18 2.45 4.29
C ILE A 253 8.73 3.29 3.08
N GLY A 254 9.68 3.79 2.29
CA GLY A 254 9.41 4.46 1.02
C GLY A 254 8.58 5.75 1.16
N MET A 255 7.55 5.91 0.32
CA MET A 255 6.75 7.13 0.24
C MET A 255 5.63 7.23 1.30
N PHE A 256 5.42 6.17 2.08
CA PHE A 256 4.30 6.09 3.02
C PHE A 256 4.23 7.25 4.03
N PRO A 257 5.32 7.64 4.73
CA PRO A 257 5.30 8.75 5.67
C PRO A 257 4.78 10.05 5.05
N TRP A 258 5.27 10.37 3.86
CA TRP A 258 4.89 11.58 3.13
C TRP A 258 3.43 11.53 2.68
N LEU A 259 2.97 10.38 2.17
CA LEU A 259 1.57 10.18 1.81
C LEU A 259 0.63 10.40 2.99
N MET A 260 1.01 9.92 4.18
CA MET A 260 0.18 10.06 5.37
C MET A 260 0.21 11.49 5.94
N ILE A 261 1.36 12.16 5.96
CA ILE A 261 1.49 13.56 6.41
C ILE A 261 0.69 14.51 5.50
N PHE A 262 0.94 14.44 4.19
CA PHE A 262 0.30 15.33 3.23
C PHE A 262 -1.15 14.93 2.97
N GLY A 263 -1.46 13.63 3.00
CA GLY A 263 -2.84 13.14 2.89
C GLY A 263 -3.72 13.62 4.05
N SER A 264 -3.18 13.65 5.27
CA SER A 264 -3.91 14.09 6.47
C SER A 264 -4.29 15.57 6.46
N LEU A 265 -3.75 16.39 5.53
CA LEU A 265 -4.19 17.77 5.33
C LEU A 265 -5.68 17.88 4.95
N ILE A 266 -6.29 16.82 4.41
CA ILE A 266 -7.73 16.77 4.11
C ILE A 266 -8.61 16.94 5.35
N PHE A 267 -8.08 16.67 6.55
CA PHE A 267 -8.80 16.87 7.82
C PHE A 267 -8.88 18.35 8.23
N ILE A 268 -7.95 19.19 7.74
CA ILE A 268 -7.92 20.62 8.05
C ILE A 268 -9.09 21.32 7.33
N THR A 269 -9.92 22.01 8.11
CA THR A 269 -11.11 22.69 7.62
C THR A 269 -10.76 24.00 6.93
N HIS A 270 -11.70 24.51 6.13
CA HIS A 270 -11.56 25.82 5.50
C HIS A 270 -11.28 26.96 6.51
N GLN A 271 -11.95 26.95 7.67
CA GLN A 271 -11.72 27.97 8.70
C GLN A 271 -10.28 27.95 9.24
N GLU A 272 -9.71 26.78 9.43
CA GLU A 272 -8.33 26.59 9.89
C GLU A 272 -7.34 26.99 8.79
N TRP A 273 -7.57 26.56 7.55
CA TRP A 273 -6.79 27.00 6.39
C TRP A 273 -6.79 28.52 6.24
N ASN A 274 -7.93 29.19 6.45
CA ASN A 274 -8.00 30.65 6.36
C ASN A 274 -7.10 31.32 7.40
N LYS A 275 -6.96 30.75 8.61
CA LYS A 275 -6.02 31.26 9.62
C LYS A 275 -4.58 31.13 9.14
N ILE A 276 -4.22 29.97 8.60
CA ILE A 276 -2.88 29.69 8.06
C ILE A 276 -2.56 30.62 6.88
N LEU A 277 -3.47 30.72 5.91
CA LEU A 277 -3.27 31.54 4.71
C LEU A 277 -3.15 33.04 5.03
N LYS A 278 -3.83 33.52 6.07
CA LYS A 278 -3.67 34.90 6.57
C LYS A 278 -2.27 35.16 7.12
N ILE A 279 -1.67 34.19 7.82
CA ILE A 279 -0.28 34.30 8.33
C ILE A 279 0.69 34.49 7.15
N PHE A 280 0.45 33.81 6.02
CA PHE A 280 1.28 33.90 4.82
C PHE A 280 0.85 35.00 3.83
N ASN A 281 -0.06 35.91 4.21
CA ASN A 281 -0.60 36.96 3.33
C ASN A 281 -1.16 36.45 1.98
N ILE A 282 -1.66 35.21 1.94
CA ILE A 282 -2.24 34.62 0.73
C ILE A 282 -3.71 35.07 0.61
N LYS A 283 -3.98 35.97 -0.33
CA LYS A 283 -5.34 36.44 -0.62
C LYS A 283 -6.18 35.33 -1.25
N GLN A 284 -7.36 35.06 -0.67
CA GLN A 284 -8.34 34.17 -1.27
C GLN A 284 -9.19 34.92 -2.28
N SER A 285 -9.23 34.41 -3.51
CA SER A 285 -10.20 34.87 -4.50
C SER A 285 -11.54 34.22 -4.23
N ASN A 286 -12.57 35.01 -3.89
CA ASN A 286 -13.94 34.55 -3.85
C ASN A 286 -14.48 34.49 -5.29
N ALA A 287 -14.87 33.29 -5.75
CA ALA A 287 -15.58 33.18 -7.01
C ALA A 287 -17.03 33.63 -6.81
N ILE A 288 -17.63 34.36 -7.76
CA ILE A 288 -19.08 34.58 -7.74
C ILE A 288 -19.73 33.22 -8.04
N GLN A 289 -20.44 32.66 -7.07
CA GLN A 289 -20.99 31.32 -7.17
C GLN A 289 -22.29 31.35 -7.98
N THR A 290 -22.19 31.00 -9.26
CA THR A 290 -23.35 30.90 -10.17
C THR A 290 -23.87 29.47 -10.33
N TYR A 291 -23.09 28.46 -9.91
CA TYR A 291 -23.43 27.04 -10.08
C TYR A 291 -23.20 26.25 -8.79
N SER A 292 -24.03 25.22 -8.57
CA SER A 292 -23.86 24.23 -7.50
C SER A 292 -23.54 22.86 -8.09
N TYR A 293 -22.74 22.08 -7.37
CA TYR A 293 -22.41 20.72 -7.79
C TYR A 293 -23.51 19.74 -7.35
N LYS A 294 -24.15 19.08 -8.31
CA LYS A 294 -25.18 18.08 -8.05
C LYS A 294 -24.57 16.68 -7.89
N THR A 295 -24.81 16.05 -6.74
CA THR A 295 -24.44 14.65 -6.49
C THR A 295 -25.30 13.72 -7.34
N LYS A 296 -24.69 12.84 -8.13
CA LYS A 296 -25.42 11.81 -8.89
C LYS A 296 -26.02 10.78 -7.94
N ARG A 297 -27.23 10.29 -8.23
CA ARG A 297 -27.99 9.34 -7.37
C ARG A 297 -27.21 8.07 -7.00
N LEU A 298 -26.38 7.56 -7.92
CA LEU A 298 -25.63 6.31 -7.73
C LEU A 298 -24.32 6.47 -6.92
N ILE A 299 -23.88 7.71 -6.65
CA ILE A 299 -22.60 7.93 -5.94
C ILE A 299 -22.65 7.43 -4.50
N ILE A 300 -23.74 7.69 -3.77
CA ILE A 300 -23.82 7.30 -2.35
C ILE A 300 -23.85 5.77 -2.19
N PRO A 301 -24.68 5.00 -2.94
CA PRO A 301 -24.59 3.54 -2.93
C PRO A 301 -23.20 3.02 -3.33
N PHE A 302 -22.58 3.62 -4.33
CA PHE A 302 -21.23 3.25 -4.76
C PHE A 302 -20.19 3.43 -3.65
N ILE A 303 -20.19 4.58 -2.97
CA ILE A 303 -19.30 4.86 -1.83
C ILE A 303 -19.51 3.81 -0.74
N PHE A 304 -20.76 3.46 -0.43
CA PHE A 304 -21.07 2.46 0.57
C PHE A 304 -20.49 1.08 0.21
N ILE A 305 -20.70 0.62 -1.03
CA ILE A 305 -20.14 -0.64 -1.53
C ILE A 305 -18.60 -0.61 -1.47
N PHE A 306 -17.98 0.47 -1.96
CA PHE A 306 -16.52 0.63 -1.95
C PHE A 306 -15.95 0.49 -0.54
N PHE A 307 -16.47 1.24 0.44
CA PHE A 307 -15.97 1.16 1.82
C PHE A 307 -16.35 -0.15 2.53
N SER A 308 -17.43 -0.81 2.12
CA SER A 308 -17.75 -2.16 2.61
C SER A 308 -16.67 -3.15 2.18
N ILE A 309 -16.26 -3.11 0.91
CA ILE A 309 -15.15 -3.93 0.40
C ILE A 309 -13.84 -3.59 1.13
N GLN A 310 -13.51 -2.30 1.27
CA GLN A 310 -12.29 -1.87 1.96
C GLN A 310 -12.27 -2.22 3.46
N THR A 311 -13.43 -2.48 4.06
CA THR A 311 -13.54 -2.92 5.45
C THR A 311 -13.51 -4.45 5.57
N ILE A 312 -14.19 -5.18 4.67
CA ILE A 312 -14.28 -6.64 4.73
C ILE A 312 -12.97 -7.30 4.25
N LEU A 313 -12.35 -6.77 3.19
CA LEU A 313 -11.20 -7.38 2.55
C LEU A 313 -10.01 -7.59 3.49
N PRO A 314 -9.64 -6.66 4.39
CA PRO A 314 -8.58 -6.89 5.37
C PRO A 314 -8.87 -8.04 6.34
N PHE A 315 -10.13 -8.30 6.69
CA PHE A 315 -10.52 -9.34 7.64
C PHE A 315 -10.50 -10.76 7.06
N ARG A 316 -10.36 -10.93 5.74
CA ARG A 316 -10.46 -12.25 5.09
C ARG A 316 -9.46 -13.28 5.64
N HIS A 317 -8.31 -12.84 6.16
CA HIS A 317 -7.30 -13.73 6.71
C HIS A 317 -7.80 -14.58 7.88
N TYR A 318 -8.81 -14.10 8.65
CA TYR A 318 -9.43 -14.88 9.73
C TYR A 318 -10.13 -16.16 9.24
N ILE A 319 -10.49 -16.23 7.96
CA ILE A 319 -11.09 -17.41 7.34
C ILE A 319 -10.02 -18.27 6.66
N LEU A 320 -8.93 -17.64 6.20
CA LEU A 320 -7.92 -18.27 5.36
C LEU A 320 -6.79 -18.95 6.15
N THR A 321 -6.52 -18.51 7.37
CA THR A 321 -5.36 -19.02 8.14
C THR A 321 -5.45 -18.69 9.62
N ASP A 322 -4.94 -19.59 10.46
CA ASP A 322 -4.81 -19.35 11.91
C ASP A 322 -3.72 -18.32 12.25
N ASN A 323 -2.67 -18.23 11.43
CA ASN A 323 -1.55 -17.33 11.66
C ASN A 323 -1.12 -16.60 10.39
N VAL A 324 -1.74 -15.44 10.15
CA VAL A 324 -1.47 -14.59 8.98
C VAL A 324 -0.03 -14.06 8.91
N LEU A 325 0.68 -13.92 10.03
CA LEU A 325 2.09 -13.49 10.00
C LEU A 325 3.01 -14.64 9.57
N TRP A 326 2.59 -15.89 9.82
CA TRP A 326 3.33 -17.07 9.41
C TRP A 326 3.06 -17.44 7.95
N THR A 327 1.79 -17.57 7.57
CA THR A 327 1.42 -18.05 6.23
C THR A 327 1.36 -16.94 5.18
N GLU A 328 1.13 -15.69 5.61
CA GLU A 328 0.80 -14.55 4.74
C GLU A 328 -0.47 -14.72 3.89
N ASN A 329 -1.29 -15.75 4.16
CA ASN A 329 -2.54 -15.93 3.46
C ASN A 329 -3.53 -14.82 3.84
N GLY A 330 -3.91 -13.99 2.86
CA GLY A 330 -4.72 -12.82 3.10
C GLY A 330 -3.96 -11.58 3.62
N PHE A 331 -2.63 -11.58 3.66
CA PHE A 331 -1.83 -10.46 4.20
C PHE A 331 -1.85 -9.20 3.32
N ARG A 332 -1.72 -9.36 1.99
CA ARG A 332 -1.73 -8.23 1.05
C ARG A 332 -3.11 -7.55 1.06
N PHE A 333 -3.16 -6.25 0.84
CA PHE A 333 -4.39 -5.44 0.84
C PHE A 333 -5.14 -5.41 2.18
N ALA A 334 -4.51 -5.87 3.27
CA ALA A 334 -5.08 -5.86 4.62
C ALA A 334 -4.55 -4.73 5.51
N TRP A 335 -3.72 -3.84 4.97
CA TRP A 335 -3.11 -2.72 5.71
C TRP A 335 -2.22 -3.16 6.89
N HIS A 336 -1.72 -4.40 6.85
CA HIS A 336 -0.71 -4.88 7.78
C HIS A 336 0.63 -4.20 7.46
N VAL A 337 0.95 -3.14 8.20
CA VAL A 337 2.16 -2.33 7.99
C VAL A 337 3.08 -2.48 9.19
N MET A 338 4.31 -2.95 8.93
CA MET A 338 5.40 -3.07 9.89
C MET A 338 5.04 -3.93 11.12
N VAL A 339 4.41 -5.09 10.92
CA VAL A 339 3.97 -6.00 12.01
C VAL A 339 4.80 -7.28 12.13
N MET A 340 5.78 -7.48 11.25
CA MET A 340 6.62 -8.68 11.27
C MET A 340 8.00 -8.46 10.65
N GLU A 341 8.99 -9.20 11.16
CA GLU A 341 10.27 -9.45 10.53
C GLU A 341 10.32 -10.94 10.18
N LYS A 342 10.47 -11.24 8.89
CA LYS A 342 10.40 -12.61 8.39
C LYS A 342 11.53 -12.84 7.40
N ASN A 343 12.28 -13.92 7.62
CA ASN A 343 13.40 -14.31 6.77
C ASN A 343 13.27 -15.77 6.39
N GLY A 344 13.56 -16.08 5.13
CA GLY A 344 13.39 -17.41 4.55
C GLY A 344 14.64 -17.87 3.81
N PHE A 345 14.78 -19.19 3.74
CA PHE A 345 15.68 -19.90 2.84
C PHE A 345 14.85 -20.93 2.08
N THR A 346 14.97 -20.93 0.76
CA THR A 346 14.22 -21.86 -0.10
C THR A 346 15.12 -22.41 -1.20
N GLU A 347 15.22 -23.73 -1.23
CA GLU A 347 15.93 -24.49 -2.25
C GLU A 347 14.98 -25.49 -2.91
N PHE A 348 15.08 -25.63 -4.24
CA PHE A 348 14.22 -26.53 -5.00
C PHE A 348 15.00 -27.78 -5.40
N THR A 349 14.39 -28.95 -5.20
CA THR A 349 14.89 -30.23 -5.70
C THR A 349 14.05 -30.65 -6.90
N ILE A 350 14.69 -30.79 -8.04
CA ILE A 350 14.06 -31.28 -9.27
C ILE A 350 14.37 -32.76 -9.40
N VAL A 351 13.34 -33.57 -9.65
CA VAL A 351 13.45 -35.02 -9.82
C VAL A 351 12.89 -35.37 -11.20
N ASP A 352 13.71 -35.97 -12.05
CA ASP A 352 13.23 -36.64 -13.27
C ASP A 352 12.64 -37.99 -12.87
N THR A 353 11.33 -38.11 -12.94
CA THR A 353 10.62 -39.31 -12.47
C THR A 353 10.81 -40.50 -13.41
N SER A 354 11.34 -40.28 -14.62
CA SER A 354 11.61 -41.37 -15.58
C SER A 354 12.97 -42.02 -15.31
N SER A 355 13.99 -41.21 -14.95
CA SER A 355 15.36 -41.71 -14.70
C SER A 355 15.73 -41.83 -13.22
N GLY A 356 14.92 -41.25 -12.31
CA GLY A 356 15.21 -41.15 -10.88
C GLY A 356 16.31 -40.13 -10.53
N LYS A 357 16.88 -39.43 -11.52
CA LYS A 357 17.92 -38.43 -11.29
C LYS A 357 17.34 -37.20 -10.60
N GLN A 358 18.06 -36.68 -9.61
CA GLN A 358 17.68 -35.48 -8.88
C GLN A 358 18.83 -34.47 -8.79
N TRP A 359 18.49 -33.18 -8.78
CA TRP A 359 19.46 -32.10 -8.56
C TRP A 359 18.81 -30.88 -7.91
N LYS A 360 19.65 -30.02 -7.35
CA LYS A 360 19.25 -28.78 -6.67
C LYS A 360 19.23 -27.60 -7.63
N GLU A 361 18.19 -26.79 -7.54
CA GLU A 361 18.06 -25.50 -8.21
C GLU A 361 17.94 -24.38 -7.16
N TYR A 362 18.80 -23.37 -7.30
CA TYR A 362 18.88 -22.24 -6.39
C TYR A 362 18.21 -21.00 -7.04
N PRO A 363 17.27 -20.34 -6.34
CA PRO A 363 16.55 -19.18 -6.88
C PRO A 363 17.45 -18.05 -7.40
N LYS A 364 18.54 -17.72 -6.69
CA LYS A 364 19.54 -16.73 -7.11
C LYS A 364 20.09 -16.86 -8.54
N LYS A 365 20.00 -18.05 -9.15
CA LYS A 365 20.42 -18.27 -10.55
C LYS A 365 19.50 -17.58 -11.56
N ARG A 366 18.27 -17.26 -11.18
CA ARG A 366 17.20 -16.82 -12.11
C ARG A 366 16.41 -15.62 -11.60
N LEU A 367 16.33 -15.44 -10.29
CA LEU A 367 15.59 -14.34 -9.65
C LEU A 367 16.53 -13.20 -9.28
N THR A 368 15.99 -11.98 -9.22
CA THR A 368 16.67 -10.86 -8.58
C THR A 368 16.71 -11.03 -7.06
N ALA A 369 17.57 -10.27 -6.37
CA ALA A 369 17.69 -10.36 -4.91
C ALA A 369 16.37 -10.08 -4.17
N ILE A 370 15.55 -9.13 -4.67
CA ILE A 370 14.24 -8.81 -4.07
C ILE A 370 13.26 -9.96 -4.31
N GLN A 371 13.22 -10.49 -5.54
CA GLN A 371 12.39 -11.64 -5.89
C GLN A 371 12.73 -12.88 -5.07
N GLU A 372 14.02 -13.23 -4.95
CA GLU A 372 14.48 -14.34 -4.12
C GLU A 372 14.11 -14.13 -2.66
N LYS A 373 14.38 -12.94 -2.12
CA LYS A 373 14.05 -12.61 -0.72
C LYS A 373 12.55 -12.82 -0.46
N GLN A 374 11.68 -12.18 -1.24
CA GLN A 374 10.24 -12.25 -1.01
C GLN A 374 9.67 -13.65 -1.26
N MET A 375 10.13 -14.34 -2.30
CA MET A 375 9.70 -15.71 -2.59
C MET A 375 10.11 -16.68 -1.48
N SER A 376 11.26 -16.48 -0.83
CA SER A 376 11.80 -17.44 0.16
C SER A 376 10.89 -17.74 1.36
N PHE A 377 9.88 -16.90 1.64
CA PHE A 377 8.97 -17.08 2.76
C PHE A 377 7.49 -16.90 2.39
N GLN A 378 7.16 -16.72 1.11
CA GLN A 378 5.78 -16.52 0.63
C GLN A 378 5.30 -17.75 -0.17
N PRO A 379 4.33 -18.51 0.36
CA PRO A 379 3.89 -19.77 -0.24
C PRO A 379 3.45 -19.62 -1.70
N ASP A 380 2.61 -18.64 -2.01
CA ASP A 380 2.11 -18.41 -3.37
C ASP A 380 3.25 -18.14 -4.37
N MET A 381 4.29 -17.43 -3.94
CA MET A 381 5.49 -17.20 -4.74
C MET A 381 6.34 -18.47 -4.91
N ILE A 382 6.52 -19.27 -3.85
CA ILE A 382 7.24 -20.56 -3.93
C ILE A 382 6.58 -21.47 -4.97
N TRP A 383 5.25 -21.55 -4.95
CA TRP A 383 4.49 -22.30 -5.95
C TRP A 383 4.67 -21.74 -7.36
N GLN A 384 4.51 -20.44 -7.56
CA GLN A 384 4.68 -19.81 -8.87
C GLN A 384 6.09 -20.04 -9.46
N TYR A 385 7.13 -20.01 -8.62
CA TYR A 385 8.48 -20.30 -9.07
C TYR A 385 8.65 -21.78 -9.48
N ALA A 386 8.01 -22.72 -8.79
CA ALA A 386 7.99 -24.12 -9.21
C ALA A 386 7.35 -24.30 -10.60
N GLN A 387 6.23 -23.61 -10.87
CA GLN A 387 5.59 -23.62 -12.20
C GLN A 387 6.50 -23.03 -13.29
N PHE A 388 7.24 -21.97 -12.96
CA PHE A 388 8.26 -21.40 -13.86
C PHE A 388 9.40 -22.39 -14.14
N LEU A 389 9.90 -23.09 -13.12
CA LEU A 389 10.92 -24.12 -13.28
C LEU A 389 10.41 -25.27 -14.16
N GLU A 390 9.15 -25.68 -13.99
CA GLU A 390 8.55 -26.73 -14.83
C GLU A 390 8.64 -26.38 -16.31
N LYS A 391 8.19 -25.17 -16.68
CA LYS A 391 8.28 -24.67 -18.06
C LYS A 391 9.72 -24.62 -18.56
N ALA A 392 10.64 -24.14 -17.72
CA ALA A 392 12.05 -24.01 -18.07
C ALA A 392 12.74 -25.36 -18.32
N TYR A 393 12.40 -26.42 -17.57
CA TYR A 393 12.98 -27.75 -17.75
C TYR A 393 12.28 -28.57 -18.83
N LYS A 394 10.95 -28.42 -19.01
CA LYS A 394 10.24 -28.98 -20.17
C LYS A 394 10.78 -28.44 -21.48
N GLY A 395 11.12 -27.15 -21.54
CA GLY A 395 11.81 -26.54 -22.68
C GLY A 395 13.20 -27.11 -22.98
N LYS A 396 13.81 -27.84 -22.02
CA LYS A 396 15.09 -28.55 -22.19
C LYS A 396 14.92 -30.06 -22.46
N GLY A 397 13.70 -30.52 -22.70
CA GLY A 397 13.39 -31.91 -23.05
C GLY A 397 13.02 -32.83 -21.87
N LEU A 398 13.01 -32.33 -20.63
CA LEU A 398 12.57 -33.11 -19.46
C LEU A 398 11.05 -33.07 -19.33
N LYS A 399 10.36 -34.16 -19.70
CA LYS A 399 8.89 -34.20 -19.74
C LYS A 399 8.24 -34.57 -18.40
N ASN A 400 8.86 -35.49 -17.65
CA ASN A 400 8.30 -36.05 -16.43
C ASN A 400 9.14 -35.63 -15.23
N ILE A 401 8.75 -34.53 -14.59
CA ILE A 401 9.47 -33.99 -13.44
C ILE A 401 8.56 -33.82 -12.23
N ALA A 402 9.13 -33.98 -11.05
CA ALA A 402 8.55 -33.58 -9.78
C ALA A 402 9.43 -32.49 -9.15
N ILE A 403 8.81 -31.55 -8.44
CA ILE A 403 9.53 -30.45 -7.78
C ILE A 403 9.17 -30.45 -6.30
N TYR A 404 10.19 -30.62 -5.47
CA TYR A 404 10.10 -30.56 -4.02
C TYR A 404 10.85 -29.34 -3.52
N VAL A 405 10.55 -28.90 -2.30
CA VAL A 405 11.16 -27.70 -1.72
C VAL A 405 11.70 -27.97 -0.32
N ASN A 406 12.94 -27.56 -0.10
CA ASN A 406 13.49 -27.41 1.24
C ASN A 406 13.36 -25.93 1.61
N SER A 407 12.30 -25.60 2.35
CA SER A 407 12.00 -24.24 2.80
C SER A 407 12.13 -24.14 4.30
N LYS A 408 12.88 -23.14 4.77
CA LYS A 408 13.06 -22.83 6.18
C LYS A 408 12.79 -21.36 6.43
N VAL A 409 11.90 -21.06 7.37
CA VAL A 409 11.43 -19.69 7.63
C VAL A 409 11.58 -19.38 9.12
N SER A 410 11.96 -18.15 9.42
CA SER A 410 11.99 -17.56 10.77
C SER A 410 11.03 -16.38 10.82
N LEU A 411 10.41 -16.17 11.98
CA LEU A 411 9.44 -15.09 12.20
C LEU A 411 9.69 -14.42 13.55
N ASN A 412 9.85 -13.09 13.53
CA ASN A 412 9.89 -12.24 14.72
C ASN A 412 10.93 -12.68 15.76
N GLY A 413 12.11 -13.11 15.29
CA GLY A 413 13.24 -13.51 16.12
C GLY A 413 13.22 -14.98 16.58
N ARG A 414 12.19 -15.75 16.25
CA ARG A 414 12.17 -17.21 16.47
C ARG A 414 13.17 -17.92 15.57
N MET A 415 13.67 -19.06 16.02
CA MET A 415 14.55 -19.92 15.20
C MET A 415 13.86 -20.34 13.91
N SER A 416 14.66 -20.59 12.88
CA SER A 416 14.14 -21.04 11.60
C SER A 416 13.69 -22.50 11.68
N GLN A 417 12.50 -22.78 11.13
CA GLN A 417 11.93 -24.12 11.04
C GLN A 417 11.47 -24.43 9.62
N THR A 418 11.28 -25.71 9.32
CA THR A 418 10.71 -26.16 8.04
C THR A 418 9.36 -25.49 7.81
N PHE A 419 9.16 -24.90 6.63
CA PHE A 419 7.98 -24.08 6.35
C PHE A 419 6.92 -24.83 5.55
N ILE A 420 7.30 -25.43 4.42
CA ILE A 420 6.43 -26.28 3.59
C ILE A 420 6.84 -27.74 3.78
N ASN A 421 5.87 -28.65 3.83
CA ASN A 421 6.12 -30.09 3.90
C ASN A 421 7.06 -30.52 2.75
N PRO A 422 8.29 -30.99 3.03
CA PRO A 422 9.29 -31.35 2.01
C PRO A 422 8.86 -32.47 1.06
N GLU A 423 7.88 -33.29 1.46
CA GLU A 423 7.35 -34.40 0.66
C GLU A 423 6.29 -33.95 -0.36
N THR A 424 5.91 -32.67 -0.34
CA THR A 424 4.91 -32.13 -1.26
C THR A 424 5.52 -31.88 -2.62
N ASN A 425 5.03 -32.57 -3.65
CA ASN A 425 5.35 -32.25 -5.04
C ASN A 425 4.55 -31.02 -5.47
N LEU A 426 5.22 -29.88 -5.61
CA LEU A 426 4.60 -28.59 -5.95
C LEU A 426 3.91 -28.58 -7.32
N LEU A 427 4.27 -29.51 -8.22
CA LEU A 427 3.64 -29.63 -9.54
C LEU A 427 2.31 -30.41 -9.53
N GLN A 428 1.97 -31.08 -8.43
CA GLN A 428 0.65 -31.71 -8.28
C GLN A 428 -0.43 -30.71 -7.82
N LEU A 429 -0.01 -29.56 -7.29
CA LEU A 429 -0.90 -28.51 -6.82
C LEU A 429 -1.47 -27.73 -8.02
N LYS A 430 -2.80 -27.64 -8.12
CA LYS A 430 -3.50 -27.04 -9.27
C LYS A 430 -3.60 -25.51 -9.19
N SER A 431 -3.46 -24.96 -7.99
CA SER A 431 -3.59 -23.53 -7.76
C SER A 431 -2.64 -23.03 -6.66
N ALA A 432 -2.41 -21.72 -6.65
CA ALA A 432 -1.66 -21.06 -5.58
C ALA A 432 -2.35 -21.15 -4.22
N ASP A 433 -3.65 -21.48 -4.15
CA ASP A 433 -4.37 -21.61 -2.88
C ASP A 433 -4.10 -22.97 -2.21
N GLU A 434 -3.84 -24.02 -3.00
CA GLU A 434 -3.60 -25.36 -2.48
C GLU A 434 -2.31 -25.45 -1.67
N ILE A 435 -1.28 -24.66 -2.00
CA ILE A 435 0.01 -24.71 -1.27
C ILE A 435 -0.14 -24.32 0.21
N TYR A 436 -1.14 -23.53 0.57
CA TYR A 436 -1.37 -23.14 1.96
C TYR A 436 -1.75 -24.33 2.86
N ASN A 437 -2.32 -25.40 2.29
CA ASN A 437 -2.63 -26.64 3.02
C ASN A 437 -1.38 -27.48 3.34
N HIS A 438 -0.23 -27.14 2.75
CA HIS A 438 1.04 -27.84 2.93
C HIS A 438 2.03 -27.06 3.80
N ILE A 439 1.61 -25.93 4.39
CA ILE A 439 2.42 -25.15 5.32
C ILE A 439 2.38 -25.83 6.69
N LEU A 440 3.56 -26.10 7.23
CA LEU A 440 3.71 -26.62 8.59
C LEU A 440 3.41 -25.51 9.61
N PRO A 441 2.71 -25.81 10.72
CA PRO A 441 2.37 -24.81 11.72
C PRO A 441 3.62 -24.20 12.36
N LEU A 442 3.52 -22.93 12.77
CA LEU A 442 4.55 -22.26 13.55
C LEU A 442 4.68 -22.95 14.91
N VAL A 443 5.85 -23.53 15.21
CA VAL A 443 6.14 -24.06 16.54
C VAL A 443 6.56 -22.86 17.42
N GLN A 444 6.01 -22.79 18.64
CA GLN A 444 6.19 -21.65 19.54
C GLN A 444 7.62 -21.48 20.03
#